data_AF-A0A939B481-F1
#
_entry.id   AF-A0A939B481-F1
#
_cell.length_a   1.000
_cell.length_b   1.000
_cell.length_c   1.000
_cell.angle_alpha   90.00
_cell.angle_beta   90.00
_cell.angle_gamma   90.00
#
_symmetry.space_group_name_H-M   'P 1'
#
loop_
_entity.id
_entity.type
_entity.pdbx_description
1 polymer ?
#
loop_
_entity_poly.entity_id
_entity_poly.type
_entity_poly.pdbx_seq_one_letter_code
_entity_poly.pdbx_strand_id
1 'polypeptide(L)'
;MGKSKNEIYAEQYAKCAMEQMRRYGIPASVTLAQGILESSNGESSLAKKENNHFGIKATQGWLDGGGRYGLYTDDKPNEKFCSYDSVADSYEHHSRFLAENKRYAGCFKLQADDYKGWAKGLEQAGYATGGNYAASLIGIIERNGLDKYDRMVMEEKQAQGRTPGEDRESHLTEEGKGYAFPLERLEFLLVTAPFGGQRSITLQTDHEAVLATEDNGKVVAVDTGKSLTVEYARTDGTIYQVSYQDLANTNAKVGDTVNAGQLVGVSGDNLQFGVVQISTDGSRRNIDPAAYLADVAQKGNINLQLMYEGKDLMEKYKAADGAAINTTLSPEEWMKKLLSSEDSGARLGYGTDPVVEMAITMFTSLMALAMQIDNKDEQMKVATEAALGKRIDLSALLPACKECVLEIQDGGRPILHMDNGSGIFSHELTASEMNRLSLVLSDTGTTAEQKRIQVVAIVNSIALSGQVAQNYEQGMEQHNGQGENLQIR
;
A
#
# COMPACT_ATOMS: atom_id res chain seq x y z
N MET A 1 -26.81 36.17 31.87
CA MET A 1 -25.85 35.11 32.25
C MET A 1 -24.70 35.21 31.28
N GLY A 2 -23.45 35.34 31.75
CA GLY A 2 -22.29 35.39 30.86
C GLY A 2 -22.06 34.03 30.19
N LYS A 3 -21.52 34.02 28.97
CA LYS A 3 -21.15 32.78 28.28
C LYS A 3 -20.10 32.03 29.11
N SER A 4 -20.26 30.73 29.22
CA SER A 4 -19.26 29.84 29.81
C SER A 4 -17.99 29.80 28.94
N LYS A 5 -16.86 29.36 29.53
CA LYS A 5 -15.61 29.18 28.77
C LYS A 5 -15.77 28.17 27.63
N ASN A 6 -16.58 27.13 27.84
CA ASN A 6 -16.91 26.14 26.80
C ASN A 6 -17.63 26.80 25.63
N GLU A 7 -18.65 27.62 25.89
CA GLU A 7 -19.39 28.34 24.85
C GLU A 7 -18.49 29.32 24.09
N ILE A 8 -17.64 30.07 24.79
CA ILE A 8 -16.68 31.00 24.16
C ILE A 8 -15.73 30.25 23.22
N TYR A 9 -15.11 29.16 23.71
CA TYR A 9 -14.22 28.33 22.91
C TYR A 9 -14.95 27.73 21.70
N ALA A 10 -16.14 27.17 21.93
CA ALA A 10 -16.93 26.54 20.88
C ALA A 10 -17.31 27.52 19.78
N GLU A 11 -17.74 28.74 20.12
CA GLU A 11 -18.04 29.78 19.13
C GLU A 11 -16.80 30.24 18.35
N GLN A 12 -15.66 30.35 19.03
CA GLN A 12 -14.41 30.77 18.40
C GLN A 12 -13.92 29.76 17.36
N TYR A 13 -14.01 28.46 17.66
CA TYR A 13 -13.43 27.40 16.82
C TYR A 13 -14.46 26.55 16.06
N ALA A 14 -15.76 26.85 16.16
CA ALA A 14 -16.81 26.13 15.45
C ALA A 14 -16.55 26.01 13.94
N LYS A 15 -16.10 27.09 13.30
CA LYS A 15 -15.78 27.07 11.86
C LYS A 15 -14.67 26.08 11.52
N CYS A 16 -13.64 26.01 12.36
CA CYS A 16 -12.54 25.06 12.17
C CYS A 16 -13.07 23.62 12.32
N ALA A 17 -13.81 23.34 13.39
CA ALA A 17 -14.36 22.00 13.63
C ALA A 17 -15.35 21.55 12.54
N MET A 18 -16.22 22.44 12.08
CA MET A 18 -17.13 22.17 10.97
C MET A 18 -16.38 21.87 9.67
N GLU A 19 -15.27 22.58 9.42
CA GLU A 19 -14.44 22.29 8.25
C GLU A 19 -13.79 20.90 8.33
N GLN A 20 -13.29 20.51 9.50
CA GLN A 20 -12.77 19.17 9.72
C GLN A 20 -13.85 18.10 9.54
N MET A 21 -15.09 18.36 9.96
CA MET A 21 -16.22 17.47 9.68
C MET A 21 -16.51 17.36 8.19
N ARG A 22 -16.50 18.46 7.44
CA ARG A 22 -16.70 18.44 5.99
C ARG A 22 -15.65 17.58 5.29
N ARG A 23 -14.38 17.73 5.66
CA ARG A 23 -13.23 17.10 4.99
C ARG A 23 -12.99 15.66 5.42
N TYR A 24 -13.06 15.37 6.72
CA TYR A 24 -12.69 14.07 7.29
C TYR A 24 -13.87 13.23 7.78
N GLY A 25 -15.05 13.83 7.97
CA GLY A 25 -16.24 13.13 8.48
C GLY A 25 -16.24 12.90 9.99
N ILE A 26 -15.38 13.60 10.74
CA ILE A 26 -15.37 13.60 12.21
C ILE A 26 -16.45 14.57 12.70
N PRO A 27 -17.37 14.18 13.60
CA PRO A 27 -18.39 15.11 14.11
C PRO A 27 -17.75 16.38 14.67
N ALA A 28 -18.21 17.55 14.23
CA ALA A 28 -17.70 18.83 14.70
C ALA A 28 -17.84 18.97 16.22
N SER A 29 -18.90 18.42 16.80
CA SER A 29 -19.13 18.36 18.24
C SER A 29 -18.06 17.56 18.98
N VAL A 30 -17.58 16.45 18.42
CA VAL A 30 -16.51 15.62 18.99
C VAL A 30 -15.20 16.40 18.95
N THR A 31 -14.83 16.96 17.80
CA THR A 31 -13.60 17.77 17.66
C THR A 31 -13.58 18.95 18.63
N LEU A 32 -14.70 19.66 18.79
CA LEU A 32 -14.82 20.76 19.75
C LEU A 32 -14.74 20.28 21.20
N ALA A 33 -15.38 19.15 21.53
CA ALA A 33 -15.37 18.60 22.89
C ALA A 33 -13.97 18.13 23.29
N GLN A 34 -13.24 17.47 22.38
CA GLN A 34 -11.84 17.11 22.59
C GLN A 34 -10.99 18.38 22.75
N GLY A 35 -11.12 19.34 21.84
CA GLY A 35 -10.40 20.61 21.95
C GLY A 35 -10.65 21.31 23.29
N ILE A 36 -11.90 21.35 23.78
CA ILE A 36 -12.25 21.89 25.10
C ILE A 36 -11.52 21.15 26.23
N LEU A 37 -11.58 19.81 26.20
CA LEU A 37 -11.03 18.96 27.26
C LEU A 37 -9.50 19.04 27.30
N GLU A 38 -8.84 18.82 26.17
CA GLU A 38 -7.38 18.71 26.08
C GLU A 38 -6.67 20.07 26.25
N SER A 39 -7.29 21.17 25.80
CA SER A 39 -6.69 22.51 25.90
C SER A 39 -7.10 23.30 27.14
N SER A 40 -7.91 22.73 28.02
CA SER A 40 -8.58 23.47 29.11
C SER A 40 -9.32 24.72 28.57
N ASN A 41 -10.15 24.53 27.53
CA ASN A 41 -10.84 25.61 26.83
C ASN A 41 -9.92 26.65 26.18
N GLY A 42 -8.76 26.23 25.66
CA GLY A 42 -7.75 27.10 25.06
C GLY A 42 -6.88 27.83 26.09
N GLU A 43 -7.03 27.53 27.38
CA GLU A 43 -6.34 28.25 28.45
C GLU A 43 -4.99 27.62 28.84
N SER A 44 -4.73 26.38 28.44
CA SER A 44 -3.47 25.69 28.77
C SER A 44 -2.26 26.44 28.18
N SER A 45 -1.10 26.32 28.84
CA SER A 45 0.12 26.95 28.33
C SER A 45 0.51 26.39 26.95
N LEU A 46 0.26 25.10 26.71
CA LEU A 46 0.54 24.45 25.44
C LEU A 46 -0.35 25.04 24.32
N ALA A 47 -1.65 25.19 24.57
CA ALA A 47 -2.57 25.78 23.61
C ALA A 47 -2.23 27.25 23.31
N LYS A 48 -1.92 28.05 24.34
CA LYS A 48 -1.63 29.50 24.16
C LYS A 48 -0.30 29.80 23.48
N LYS A 49 0.73 29.00 23.73
CA LYS A 49 2.09 29.26 23.23
C LYS A 49 2.38 28.54 21.92
N GLU A 50 1.88 27.32 21.78
CA GLU A 50 2.18 26.45 20.64
C GLU A 50 1.00 26.26 19.69
N ASN A 51 -0.15 26.89 19.97
CA ASN A 51 -1.41 26.66 19.26
C ASN A 51 -1.83 25.17 19.23
N ASN A 52 -1.32 24.34 20.14
CA ASN A 52 -1.58 22.91 20.18
C ASN A 52 -2.74 22.61 21.13
N HIS A 53 -3.93 22.45 20.54
CA HIS A 53 -5.18 22.30 21.30
C HIS A 53 -5.53 20.84 21.65
N PHE A 54 -4.78 19.86 21.13
CA PHE A 54 -5.08 18.44 21.26
C PHE A 54 -3.96 17.65 21.94
N GLY A 55 -2.91 18.32 22.43
CA GLY A 55 -1.81 17.67 23.13
C GLY A 55 -0.96 16.77 22.23
N ILE A 56 -0.87 17.05 20.93
CA ILE A 56 -0.14 16.19 19.98
C ILE A 56 1.37 16.28 20.26
N LYS A 57 1.97 15.15 20.59
CA LYS A 57 3.42 15.02 20.80
C LYS A 57 4.17 15.09 19.47
N ALA A 58 5.30 15.78 19.45
CA ALA A 58 6.16 15.88 18.28
C ALA A 58 6.86 14.53 18.04
N THR A 59 6.40 13.81 17.01
CA THR A 59 6.99 12.56 16.55
C THR A 59 8.33 12.83 15.87
N GLN A 60 9.13 11.79 15.64
CA GLN A 60 10.37 11.95 14.89
C GLN A 60 10.09 12.45 13.47
N GLY A 61 9.06 11.94 12.80
CA GLY A 61 8.66 12.43 11.47
C GLY A 61 8.29 13.92 11.44
N TRP A 62 7.61 14.43 12.48
CA TRP A 62 7.35 15.87 12.60
C TRP A 62 8.64 16.69 12.69
N LEU A 63 9.62 16.21 13.47
CA LEU A 63 10.90 16.89 13.63
C LEU A 63 11.74 16.84 12.34
N ASP A 64 11.77 15.70 11.67
CA ASP A 64 12.49 15.50 10.42
C ASP A 64 11.90 16.34 9.28
N GLY A 65 10.58 16.56 9.30
CA GLY A 65 9.88 17.49 8.42
C GLY A 65 10.09 18.97 8.73
N GLY A 66 10.95 19.30 9.72
CA GLY A 66 11.22 20.69 10.12
C GLY A 66 10.13 21.31 11.00
N GLY A 67 9.23 20.50 11.54
CA GLY A 67 8.15 20.95 12.41
C GLY A 67 8.66 21.57 13.71
N ARG A 68 8.06 22.69 14.11
CA ARG A 68 8.41 23.36 15.37
C ARG A 68 7.84 22.59 16.57
N TYR A 69 8.49 22.69 17.72
CA TYR A 69 8.02 22.05 18.94
C TYR A 69 8.31 22.89 20.17
N GLY A 70 7.49 22.72 21.21
CA GLY A 70 7.75 23.22 22.55
C GLY A 70 8.05 22.08 23.53
N LEU A 71 8.79 22.39 24.60
CA LEU A 71 9.12 21.43 25.66
C LEU A 71 8.17 21.59 26.84
N TYR A 72 7.48 20.52 27.19
CA TYR A 72 6.53 20.48 28.30
C TYR A 72 6.71 19.17 29.07
N THR A 73 6.34 19.17 30.35
CA THR A 73 6.34 17.96 31.19
C THR A 73 4.92 17.44 31.27
N ASP A 74 4.71 16.20 30.84
CA ASP A 74 3.43 15.50 30.91
C ASP A 74 3.62 14.15 31.62
N ASP A 75 3.91 13.07 30.88
CA ASP A 75 4.27 11.77 31.45
C ASP A 75 5.75 11.72 31.88
N LYS A 76 6.60 12.45 31.14
CA LYS A 76 8.04 12.55 31.36
C LYS A 76 8.50 14.02 31.32
N PRO A 77 9.60 14.36 31.99
CA PRO A 77 10.20 15.69 31.85
C PRO A 77 10.63 15.98 30.41
N ASN A 78 10.40 17.21 29.95
CA ASN A 78 10.87 17.73 28.66
C ASN A 78 10.42 16.92 27.44
N GLU A 79 9.15 16.49 27.44
CA GLU A 79 8.53 15.94 26.24
C GLU A 79 8.32 17.02 25.18
N LYS A 80 8.48 16.64 23.92
CA LYS A 80 8.31 17.54 22.78
C LYS A 80 6.85 17.48 22.31
N PHE A 81 6.21 18.63 22.21
CA PHE A 81 4.87 18.77 21.66
C PHE A 81 4.90 19.62 20.40
N CYS A 82 4.10 19.27 19.40
CA CYS A 82 4.02 20.02 18.15
C CYS A 82 3.66 21.49 18.41
N SER A 83 4.24 22.39 17.62
CA SER A 83 3.98 23.83 17.66
C SER A 83 3.54 24.32 16.28
N TYR A 84 2.40 24.99 16.26
CA TYR A 84 1.65 25.32 15.04
C TYR A 84 1.60 26.83 14.81
N ASP A 85 1.52 27.26 13.55
CA ASP A 85 1.37 28.68 13.22
C ASP A 85 -0.02 29.22 13.59
N SER A 86 -1.04 28.36 13.54
CA SER A 86 -2.40 28.69 13.93
C SER A 86 -3.09 27.54 14.66
N VAL A 87 -4.18 27.87 15.36
CA VAL A 87 -5.05 26.85 15.97
C VAL A 87 -5.68 25.95 14.90
N ALA A 88 -5.99 26.49 13.72
CA ALA A 88 -6.56 25.72 12.62
C ALA A 88 -5.61 24.58 12.17
N ASP A 89 -4.29 24.83 12.15
CA ASP A 89 -3.30 23.79 11.81
C ASP A 89 -3.27 22.65 12.83
N SER A 90 -3.55 22.95 14.11
CA SER A 90 -3.68 21.89 15.12
C SER A 90 -4.95 21.05 14.95
N TYR A 91 -6.04 21.66 14.48
CA TYR A 91 -7.29 20.95 14.14
C TYR A 91 -7.12 20.06 12.90
N GLU A 92 -6.34 20.52 11.94
CA GLU A 92 -5.95 19.74 10.77
C GLU A 92 -5.12 18.52 11.17
N HIS A 93 -4.01 18.73 11.87
CA HIS A 93 -3.14 17.65 12.31
C HIS A 93 -3.91 16.64 13.18
N HIS A 94 -4.79 17.09 14.08
CA HIS A 94 -5.66 16.20 14.85
C HIS A 94 -6.56 15.33 13.96
N SER A 95 -7.20 15.92 12.96
CA SER A 95 -8.13 15.21 12.09
C SER A 95 -7.42 14.20 11.20
N ARG A 96 -6.24 14.56 10.69
CA ARG A 96 -5.33 13.64 9.99
C ARG A 96 -4.85 12.51 10.88
N PHE A 97 -4.41 12.81 12.10
CA PHE A 97 -3.98 11.80 13.06
C PHE A 97 -5.07 10.74 13.32
N LEU A 98 -6.33 11.16 13.46
CA LEU A 98 -7.44 10.23 13.60
C LEU A 98 -7.68 9.43 12.31
N ALA A 99 -7.66 10.09 11.15
CA ALA A 99 -7.96 9.48 9.87
C ALA A 99 -6.89 8.50 9.35
N GLU A 100 -5.60 8.80 9.55
CA GLU A 100 -4.47 7.99 9.09
C GLU A 100 -4.21 6.79 10.00
N ASN A 101 -4.58 6.90 11.27
CA ASN A 101 -4.33 5.83 12.23
C ASN A 101 -5.45 4.78 12.19
N LYS A 102 -5.13 3.62 11.60
CA LYS A 102 -6.05 2.46 11.44
C LYS A 102 -6.78 2.06 12.73
N ARG A 103 -6.20 2.36 13.90
CA ARG A 103 -6.83 2.16 15.22
C ARG A 103 -8.20 2.84 15.33
N TYR A 104 -8.40 4.00 14.71
CA TYR A 104 -9.66 4.75 14.76
C TYR A 104 -10.58 4.47 13.56
N ALA A 105 -10.19 3.59 12.64
CA ALA A 105 -10.96 3.30 11.41
C ALA A 105 -12.42 2.88 11.69
N GLY A 106 -12.68 2.26 12.85
CA GLY A 106 -14.04 1.92 13.28
C GLY A 106 -14.95 3.15 13.47
N CYS A 107 -14.41 4.29 13.92
CA CYS A 107 -15.18 5.51 14.11
C CYS A 107 -15.67 6.07 12.77
N PHE A 108 -14.85 5.99 11.72
CA PHE A 108 -15.19 6.47 10.39
C PHE A 108 -16.21 5.60 9.63
N LYS A 109 -16.65 4.48 10.23
CA LYS A 109 -17.79 3.68 9.73
C LYS A 109 -19.13 4.15 10.29
N LEU A 110 -19.11 5.01 11.31
CA LEU A 110 -20.30 5.58 11.93
C LEU A 110 -20.80 6.76 11.11
N GLN A 111 -22.05 7.16 11.34
CA GLN A 111 -22.57 8.40 10.77
C GLN A 111 -21.79 9.60 11.32
N ALA A 112 -21.61 10.61 10.47
CA ALA A 112 -20.82 11.81 10.80
C ALA A 112 -21.47 12.69 11.89
N ASP A 113 -22.71 12.40 12.30
CA ASP A 113 -23.42 13.02 13.43
C ASP A 113 -23.61 12.08 14.64
N ASP A 114 -23.12 10.83 14.60
CA ASP A 114 -23.16 9.91 15.74
C ASP A 114 -22.04 10.18 16.75
N TYR A 115 -22.09 11.35 17.39
CA TYR A 115 -21.08 11.75 18.36
C TYR A 115 -20.96 10.80 19.56
N LYS A 116 -22.03 10.04 19.89
CA LYS A 116 -22.01 9.05 20.98
C LYS A 116 -21.25 7.80 20.58
N GLY A 117 -21.47 7.31 19.36
CA GLY A 117 -20.69 6.22 18.79
C GLY A 117 -19.22 6.61 18.65
N TRP A 118 -18.94 7.82 18.15
CA TRP A 118 -17.58 8.35 18.04
C TRP A 118 -16.87 8.44 19.39
N ALA A 119 -17.50 9.02 20.42
CA ALA A 119 -16.90 9.12 21.75
C ALA A 119 -16.56 7.74 22.35
N LYS A 120 -17.44 6.75 22.17
CA LYS A 120 -17.18 5.36 22.60
C LYS A 120 -16.10 4.69 21.78
N GLY A 121 -16.09 4.90 20.46
CA GLY A 121 -15.09 4.36 19.55
C GLY A 121 -13.68 4.89 19.86
N LEU A 122 -13.55 6.19 20.15
CA LEU A 122 -12.29 6.82 20.56
C LEU A 122 -11.76 6.24 21.88
N GLU A 123 -12.64 6.04 22.87
CA GLU A 123 -12.28 5.42 24.15
C GLU A 123 -11.84 3.96 23.97
N GLN A 124 -12.61 3.17 23.21
CA GLN A 124 -12.29 1.76 22.91
C GLN A 124 -10.98 1.62 22.12
N ALA A 125 -10.72 2.55 21.22
CA ALA A 125 -9.48 2.65 20.47
C ALA A 125 -8.28 3.03 21.35
N GLY A 126 -8.50 3.53 22.57
CA GLY A 126 -7.44 3.94 23.48
C GLY A 126 -6.88 5.32 23.15
N TYR A 127 -7.72 6.27 22.76
CA TYR A 127 -7.35 7.69 22.66
C TYR A 127 -6.94 8.25 24.03
N ALA A 128 -7.59 7.80 25.10
CA ALA A 128 -7.26 8.14 26.49
C ALA A 128 -7.21 6.88 27.36
N THR A 129 -6.31 6.85 28.35
CA THR A 129 -6.06 5.71 29.24
C THR A 129 -7.01 5.64 30.45
N GLY A 130 -7.74 6.72 30.74
CA GLY A 130 -8.70 6.80 31.85
C GLY A 130 -10.09 6.29 31.46
N GLY A 131 -10.66 5.38 32.25
CA GLY A 131 -12.02 4.89 32.05
C GLY A 131 -13.07 5.93 32.47
N ASN A 132 -13.36 6.91 31.59
CA ASN A 132 -14.53 7.80 31.59
C ASN A 132 -14.50 8.82 30.43
N TYR A 133 -13.66 8.59 29.41
CA TYR A 133 -13.39 9.55 28.35
C TYR A 133 -14.63 9.77 27.50
N ALA A 134 -15.29 8.68 27.09
CA ALA A 134 -16.49 8.77 26.26
C ALA A 134 -17.61 9.54 26.97
N ALA A 135 -17.85 9.26 28.25
CA ALA A 135 -18.86 9.95 29.04
C ALA A 135 -18.53 11.45 29.24
N SER A 136 -17.24 11.78 29.38
CA SER A 136 -16.77 13.16 29.50
C SER A 136 -17.04 13.95 28.21
N LEU A 137 -16.69 13.40 27.04
CA LEU A 137 -16.98 14.03 25.76
C LEU A 137 -18.48 14.21 25.53
N ILE A 138 -19.28 13.16 25.72
CA ILE A 138 -20.74 13.21 25.60
C ILE A 138 -21.32 14.30 26.51
N GLY A 139 -20.87 14.36 27.76
CA GLY A 139 -21.32 15.37 28.72
C GLY A 139 -20.90 16.80 28.35
N ILE A 140 -19.76 17.00 27.69
CA ILE A 140 -19.35 18.31 27.15
C ILE A 140 -20.26 18.68 25.97
N ILE A 141 -20.49 17.76 25.04
CA ILE A 141 -21.33 17.98 23.86
C ILE A 141 -22.75 18.37 24.26
N GLU A 142 -23.39 17.58 25.14
CA GLU A 142 -24.79 17.75 25.51
C GLU A 142 -25.01 19.02 26.35
N ARG A 143 -24.13 19.32 27.32
CA ARG A 143 -24.28 20.53 28.16
C ARG A 143 -24.08 21.83 27.41
N ASN A 144 -23.33 21.81 26.31
CA ASN A 144 -23.01 23.00 25.52
C ASN A 144 -23.76 23.04 24.17
N GLY A 145 -24.59 22.03 23.88
CA GLY A 145 -25.33 21.90 22.63
C GLY A 145 -24.42 21.95 21.40
N LEU A 146 -23.29 21.24 21.43
CA LEU A 146 -22.29 21.27 20.35
C LEU A 146 -22.74 20.51 19.10
N ASP A 147 -23.64 19.54 19.27
CA ASP A 147 -24.31 18.76 18.22
C ASP A 147 -25.08 19.63 17.21
N LYS A 148 -25.37 20.89 17.55
CA LYS A 148 -25.91 21.86 16.59
C LYS A 148 -24.98 22.10 15.40
N TYR A 149 -23.66 22.04 15.59
CA TYR A 149 -22.69 22.23 14.51
C TYR A 149 -22.66 21.01 13.57
N ASP A 150 -22.86 19.81 14.11
CA ASP A 150 -23.00 18.59 13.31
C ASP A 150 -24.21 18.71 12.39
N ARG A 151 -25.37 19.07 12.95
CA ARG A 151 -26.60 19.29 12.16
C ARG A 151 -26.40 20.31 11.04
N MET A 152 -25.74 21.43 11.33
CA MET A 152 -25.47 22.45 10.32
C MET A 152 -24.65 21.90 9.14
N VAL A 153 -23.62 21.08 9.41
CA VAL A 153 -22.81 20.46 8.34
C VAL A 153 -23.60 19.38 7.61
N MET A 154 -24.38 18.56 8.31
CA MET A 154 -25.23 17.54 7.71
C MET A 154 -26.26 18.15 6.75
N GLU A 155 -26.98 19.20 7.19
CA GLU A 155 -27.94 19.93 6.37
C GLU A 155 -27.28 20.56 5.13
N GLU A 156 -26.11 21.19 5.31
CA GLU A 156 -25.32 21.77 4.21
C GLU A 156 -24.91 20.72 3.17
N LYS A 157 -24.33 19.60 3.60
CA LYS A 157 -23.87 18.53 2.71
C LYS A 157 -25.02 17.81 2.03
N GLN A 158 -26.12 17.56 2.75
CA GLN A 158 -27.33 16.99 2.20
C GLN A 158 -27.94 17.89 1.11
N ALA A 159 -27.97 19.21 1.32
CA ALA A 159 -28.43 20.16 0.30
C ALA A 159 -27.55 20.16 -0.97
N GLN A 160 -26.27 19.78 -0.83
CA GLN A 160 -25.34 19.59 -1.95
C GLN A 160 -25.42 18.19 -2.57
N GLY A 161 -26.21 17.26 -2.02
CA GLY A 161 -26.26 15.86 -2.44
C GLY A 161 -24.99 15.07 -2.07
N ARG A 162 -24.26 15.50 -1.05
CA ARG A 162 -22.96 14.95 -0.63
C ARG A 162 -23.01 14.45 0.81
N THR A 163 -22.00 13.71 1.24
CA THR A 163 -21.81 13.30 2.64
C THR A 163 -20.55 13.91 3.23
N PRO A 164 -20.52 14.30 4.52
CA PRO A 164 -19.28 14.72 5.17
C PRO A 164 -18.21 13.62 5.09
N GLY A 165 -16.96 14.00 4.82
CA GLY A 165 -15.84 13.05 4.72
C GLY A 165 -15.79 12.21 3.43
N GLU A 166 -16.64 12.50 2.43
CA GLU A 166 -16.61 11.82 1.12
C GLU A 166 -15.24 11.96 0.43
N ASP A 167 -14.65 13.16 0.50
CA ASP A 167 -13.35 13.48 -0.13
C ASP A 167 -12.16 13.20 0.81
N ARG A 168 -12.35 12.47 1.92
CA ARG A 168 -11.33 12.30 2.97
C ARG A 168 -10.00 11.79 2.41
N GLU A 169 -10.05 10.78 1.55
CA GLU A 169 -8.85 10.18 0.97
C GLU A 169 -8.06 11.20 0.14
N SER A 170 -8.76 12.04 -0.62
CA SER A 170 -8.11 13.12 -1.38
C SER A 170 -7.40 14.10 -0.45
N HIS A 171 -8.01 14.48 0.67
CA HIS A 171 -7.40 15.40 1.64
C HIS A 171 -6.22 14.80 2.42
N LEU A 172 -6.21 13.48 2.64
CA LEU A 172 -5.07 12.79 3.25
C LEU A 172 -3.85 12.77 2.32
N THR A 173 -4.09 12.76 1.01
CA THR A 173 -3.02 12.86 0.00
C THR A 173 -2.54 14.30 -0.26
N GLU A 174 -3.18 15.33 0.31
CA GLU A 174 -2.80 16.74 0.06
C GLU A 174 -1.56 17.22 0.82
N GLU A 175 -1.11 16.54 1.88
CA GLU A 175 0.14 16.84 2.61
C GLU A 175 1.34 15.97 2.18
N GLY A 176 1.27 15.39 0.97
CA GLY A 176 2.43 14.89 0.20
C GLY A 176 2.85 15.83 -0.94
N LYS A 177 2.24 17.02 -1.06
CA LYS A 177 2.48 17.98 -2.15
C LYS A 177 3.92 18.49 -2.10
N GLY A 178 4.72 18.01 -3.05
CA GLY A 178 6.13 18.36 -3.18
C GLY A 178 6.98 17.21 -3.66
N TYR A 179 6.57 15.96 -3.40
CA TYR A 179 7.37 14.78 -3.66
C TYR A 179 6.51 13.62 -4.18
N ALA A 180 7.01 12.90 -5.18
CA ALA A 180 6.39 11.70 -5.71
C ALA A 180 7.47 10.72 -6.17
N PHE A 181 7.11 9.43 -6.25
CA PHE A 181 7.96 8.45 -6.92
C PHE A 181 7.82 8.57 -8.45
N PRO A 182 8.80 8.08 -9.23
CA PRO A 182 8.77 8.17 -10.68
C PRO A 182 7.67 7.35 -11.34
N LEU A 183 7.02 6.46 -10.57
CA LEU A 183 5.90 5.61 -10.97
C LEU A 183 4.88 5.58 -9.83
N GLU A 184 3.60 5.54 -10.16
CA GLU A 184 2.52 5.41 -9.18
C GLU A 184 2.33 3.95 -8.78
N ARG A 185 2.75 3.59 -7.57
CA ARG A 185 2.54 2.27 -6.97
C ARG A 185 2.23 2.41 -5.49
N LEU A 186 1.58 1.39 -4.92
CA LEU A 186 1.17 1.40 -3.52
C LEU A 186 2.15 0.71 -2.57
N GLU A 187 2.90 -0.30 -3.04
CA GLU A 187 3.72 -1.15 -2.16
C GLU A 187 5.22 -1.16 -2.48
N PHE A 188 5.59 -1.36 -3.75
CA PHE A 188 7.01 -1.38 -4.14
C PHE A 188 7.25 -1.05 -5.61
N LEU A 189 8.44 -0.54 -5.90
CA LEU A 189 9.06 -0.54 -7.23
C LEU A 189 10.02 -1.73 -7.33
N LEU A 190 9.95 -2.49 -8.42
CA LEU A 190 10.86 -3.61 -8.66
C LEU A 190 12.04 -3.17 -9.52
N VAL A 191 13.24 -3.33 -8.99
CA VAL A 191 14.50 -3.06 -9.66
C VAL A 191 14.99 -4.35 -10.32
N THR A 192 15.30 -4.30 -11.61
CA THR A 192 15.86 -5.42 -12.39
C THR A 192 17.37 -5.28 -12.58
N ALA A 193 17.90 -4.06 -12.50
CA ALA A 193 19.34 -3.80 -12.48
C ALA A 193 19.66 -2.69 -11.46
N PRO A 194 20.52 -2.97 -10.45
CA PRO A 194 20.82 -2.02 -9.38
C PRO A 194 21.86 -0.99 -9.82
N PHE A 195 22.03 0.07 -9.01
CA PHE A 195 22.99 1.12 -9.28
C PHE A 195 24.43 0.59 -9.31
N GLY A 196 25.14 0.90 -10.39
CA GLY A 196 26.50 0.41 -10.63
C GLY A 196 27.17 1.12 -11.80
N GLY A 197 27.79 0.33 -12.71
CA GLY A 197 28.52 0.87 -13.86
C GLY A 197 27.69 1.78 -14.79
N GLN A 198 26.38 1.50 -14.91
CA GLN A 198 25.44 2.29 -15.71
C GLN A 198 25.00 3.61 -15.04
N ARG A 199 25.31 3.81 -13.75
CA ARG A 199 24.98 5.02 -12.98
C ARG A 199 23.47 5.36 -12.94
N SER A 200 22.64 4.34 -13.09
CA SER A 200 21.18 4.38 -12.98
C SER A 200 20.69 3.09 -12.30
N ILE A 201 19.43 3.06 -11.89
CA ILE A 201 18.69 1.82 -11.63
C ILE A 201 17.77 1.53 -12.80
N THR A 202 17.49 0.25 -13.07
CA THR A 202 16.45 -0.14 -14.03
C THR A 202 15.24 -0.65 -13.25
N LEU A 203 14.09 -0.03 -13.48
CA LEU A 203 12.81 -0.42 -12.92
C LEU A 203 12.06 -1.28 -13.93
N GLN A 204 11.47 -2.39 -13.47
CA GLN A 204 10.53 -3.15 -14.29
C GLN A 204 9.24 -2.37 -14.43
N THR A 205 8.79 -2.20 -15.67
CA THR A 205 7.55 -1.49 -15.98
C THR A 205 6.77 -2.19 -17.08
N ASP A 206 5.52 -1.80 -17.29
CA ASP A 206 4.77 -2.14 -18.50
C ASP A 206 3.97 -0.93 -18.99
N HIS A 207 4.64 -0.08 -19.77
CA HIS A 207 4.01 1.10 -20.38
C HIS A 207 3.25 1.99 -19.36
N GLU A 208 3.85 2.17 -18.19
CA GLU A 208 3.27 2.90 -17.06
C GLU A 208 3.48 4.42 -17.19
N ALA A 209 2.62 5.18 -16.51
CA ALA A 209 2.77 6.61 -16.36
C ALA A 209 4.06 6.94 -15.59
N VAL A 210 4.93 7.74 -16.20
CA VAL A 210 6.15 8.25 -15.57
C VAL A 210 5.90 9.65 -15.04
N LEU A 211 6.20 9.86 -13.76
CA LEU A 211 5.85 11.06 -13.00
C LEU A 211 7.07 11.88 -12.63
N ALA A 212 6.91 13.20 -12.55
CA ALA A 212 7.88 14.08 -11.92
C ALA A 212 7.94 13.82 -10.41
N THR A 213 9.14 13.87 -9.85
CA THR A 213 9.44 13.42 -8.48
C THR A 213 9.45 14.55 -7.45
N GLU A 214 9.62 15.80 -7.86
CA GLU A 214 9.57 16.97 -6.97
C GLU A 214 8.79 18.14 -7.63
N ASP A 215 8.29 19.05 -6.80
CA ASP A 215 7.63 20.28 -7.28
C ASP A 215 8.60 21.26 -7.96
N ASN A 216 8.05 22.09 -8.86
CA ASN A 216 8.80 23.14 -9.56
C ASN A 216 10.02 22.64 -10.36
N GLY A 217 9.97 21.40 -10.84
CA GLY A 217 11.00 20.82 -11.69
C GLY A 217 11.05 21.50 -13.06
N LYS A 218 12.25 21.77 -13.56
CA LYS A 218 12.46 22.35 -14.89
C LYS A 218 12.91 21.28 -15.87
N VAL A 219 12.18 21.08 -16.95
CA VAL A 219 12.58 20.13 -18.01
C VAL A 219 13.73 20.73 -18.82
N VAL A 220 14.89 20.07 -18.81
CA VAL A 220 16.13 20.58 -19.43
C VAL A 220 16.58 19.81 -20.67
N ALA A 221 16.14 18.56 -20.81
CA ALA A 221 16.40 17.77 -22.02
C ALA A 221 15.22 16.84 -22.30
N VAL A 222 14.89 16.69 -23.58
CA VAL A 222 13.87 15.77 -24.06
C VAL A 222 14.38 15.16 -25.36
N ASP A 223 14.45 13.85 -25.43
CA ASP A 223 14.60 13.08 -26.67
C ASP A 223 13.28 12.36 -26.91
N THR A 224 12.50 12.87 -27.85
CA THR A 224 11.13 12.43 -28.16
C THR A 224 11.06 10.92 -28.35
N GLY A 225 10.47 10.22 -27.36
CA GLY A 225 10.31 8.76 -27.36
C GLY A 225 11.54 7.96 -26.92
N LYS A 226 12.49 8.57 -26.20
CA LYS A 226 13.65 7.86 -25.63
C LYS A 226 14.02 8.31 -24.23
N SER A 227 14.01 9.62 -23.95
CA SER A 227 14.42 10.12 -22.63
C SER A 227 13.90 11.51 -22.29
N LEU A 228 13.86 11.80 -21.00
CA LEU A 228 13.49 13.10 -20.42
C LEU A 228 14.39 13.38 -19.21
N THR A 229 14.82 14.63 -19.04
CA THR A 229 15.61 15.06 -17.89
C THR A 229 14.99 16.29 -17.23
N VAL A 230 14.80 16.23 -15.92
CA VAL A 230 14.23 17.29 -15.09
C VAL A 230 15.25 17.73 -14.03
N GLU A 231 15.39 19.03 -13.84
CA GLU A 231 16.20 19.62 -12.78
C GLU A 231 15.32 20.18 -11.66
N TYR A 232 15.62 19.79 -10.43
CA TYR A 232 14.96 20.28 -9.22
C TYR A 232 15.96 21.09 -8.39
N ALA A 233 15.71 22.39 -8.26
CA ALA A 233 16.53 23.27 -7.42
C ALA A 233 16.07 23.17 -5.96
N ARG A 234 17.00 22.87 -5.06
CA ARG A 234 16.73 22.75 -3.63
C ARG A 234 17.11 24.01 -2.87
N THR A 235 16.56 24.17 -1.67
CA THR A 235 16.73 25.36 -0.81
C THR A 235 18.17 25.59 -0.36
N ASP A 236 19.00 24.54 -0.34
CA ASP A 236 20.43 24.60 -0.04
C ASP A 236 21.28 25.09 -1.23
N GLY A 237 20.65 25.38 -2.38
CA GLY A 237 21.31 25.83 -3.60
C GLY A 237 21.84 24.69 -4.47
N THR A 238 21.68 23.43 -4.06
CA THR A 238 22.00 22.26 -4.91
C THR A 238 20.91 22.01 -5.93
N ILE A 239 21.28 21.42 -7.07
CA ILE A 239 20.34 20.99 -8.10
C ILE A 239 20.42 19.48 -8.25
N TYR A 240 19.26 18.82 -8.22
CA TYR A 240 19.14 17.40 -8.54
C TYR A 240 18.63 17.27 -9.98
N GLN A 241 19.47 16.72 -10.84
CA GLN A 241 19.14 16.40 -12.22
C GLN A 241 18.73 14.93 -12.28
N VAL A 242 17.46 14.69 -12.58
CA VAL A 242 16.84 13.36 -12.66
C VAL A 242 16.58 13.02 -14.13
N SER A 243 17.06 11.86 -14.57
CA SER A 243 16.87 11.37 -15.94
C SER A 243 15.99 10.13 -15.97
N TYR A 244 15.05 10.14 -16.91
CA TYR A 244 14.16 9.05 -17.26
C TYR A 244 14.54 8.59 -18.67
N GLN A 245 14.93 7.34 -18.83
CA GLN A 245 15.35 6.73 -20.10
C GLN A 245 14.53 5.48 -20.37
N ASP A 246 14.52 5.02 -21.63
CA ASP A 246 13.67 3.93 -22.13
C ASP A 246 12.17 4.27 -22.06
N LEU A 247 11.83 5.53 -22.37
CA LEU A 247 10.44 5.98 -22.46
C LEU A 247 9.81 5.61 -23.81
N ALA A 248 8.58 5.11 -23.80
CA ALA A 248 7.78 4.92 -25.01
C ALA A 248 7.34 6.27 -25.62
N ASN A 249 7.05 7.25 -24.77
CA ASN A 249 6.76 8.62 -25.19
C ASN A 249 7.10 9.63 -24.09
N THR A 250 7.12 10.92 -24.46
CA THR A 250 7.34 12.04 -23.53
C THR A 250 6.13 12.98 -23.57
N ASN A 251 5.71 13.47 -22.40
CA ASN A 251 4.56 14.35 -22.22
C ASN A 251 4.95 15.79 -21.85
N ALA A 252 6.25 16.10 -21.79
CA ALA A 252 6.77 17.43 -21.52
C ALA A 252 7.84 17.85 -22.55
N LYS A 253 8.09 19.15 -22.62
CA LYS A 253 9.03 19.81 -23.55
C LYS A 253 10.11 20.54 -22.77
N VAL A 254 11.27 20.74 -23.40
CA VAL A 254 12.36 21.53 -22.82
C VAL A 254 11.86 22.93 -22.49
N GLY A 255 12.05 23.36 -21.24
CA GLY A 255 11.59 24.64 -20.70
C GLY A 255 10.31 24.55 -19.87
N ASP A 256 9.57 23.43 -19.92
CA ASP A 256 8.36 23.26 -19.11
C ASP A 256 8.69 23.18 -17.61
N THR A 257 7.76 23.66 -16.80
CA THR A 257 7.76 23.45 -15.34
C THR A 257 6.79 22.32 -15.01
N VAL A 258 7.27 21.34 -14.25
CA VAL A 258 6.51 20.15 -13.83
C VAL A 258 6.47 20.08 -12.31
N ASN A 259 5.36 19.56 -11.77
CA ASN A 259 5.18 19.37 -10.33
C ASN A 259 5.21 17.89 -9.94
N ALA A 260 5.44 17.60 -8.66
CA ALA A 260 5.45 16.23 -8.17
C ALA A 260 4.14 15.51 -8.53
N GLY A 261 4.25 14.28 -9.01
CA GLY A 261 3.12 13.47 -9.45
C GLY A 261 2.56 13.87 -10.82
N GLN A 262 3.08 14.92 -11.48
CA GLN A 262 2.67 15.28 -12.83
C GLN A 262 3.23 14.28 -13.85
N LEU A 263 2.39 13.84 -14.78
CA LEU A 263 2.78 12.98 -15.90
C LEU A 263 3.82 13.68 -16.79
N VAL A 264 5.01 13.07 -16.94
CA VAL A 264 6.10 13.56 -17.78
C VAL A 264 6.42 12.64 -18.97
N GLY A 265 5.93 11.40 -18.96
CA GLY A 265 6.05 10.46 -20.07
C GLY A 265 5.39 9.12 -19.78
N VAL A 266 5.59 8.17 -20.67
CA VAL A 266 5.19 6.76 -20.50
C VAL A 266 6.42 5.88 -20.65
N SER A 267 6.63 4.92 -19.74
CA SER A 267 7.78 4.01 -19.78
C SER A 267 7.67 3.02 -20.95
N GLY A 268 8.74 2.32 -21.28
CA GLY A 268 8.68 1.06 -22.03
C GLY A 268 8.44 -0.14 -21.09
N ASP A 269 8.96 -1.30 -21.48
CA ASP A 269 9.02 -2.51 -20.63
C ASP A 269 9.97 -2.35 -19.42
N ASN A 270 10.84 -1.34 -19.48
CA ASN A 270 11.70 -0.95 -18.38
C ASN A 270 11.81 0.58 -18.34
N LEU A 271 12.12 1.11 -17.16
CA LEU A 271 12.46 2.51 -16.96
C LEU A 271 13.85 2.62 -16.35
N GLN A 272 14.78 3.21 -17.10
CA GLN A 272 16.10 3.55 -16.57
C GLN A 272 16.04 4.91 -15.86
N PHE A 273 16.31 4.90 -14.56
CA PHE A 273 16.19 6.07 -13.68
C PHE A 273 17.55 6.47 -13.11
N GLY A 274 18.02 7.67 -13.45
CA GLY A 274 19.35 8.18 -13.07
C GLY A 274 19.27 9.50 -12.30
N VAL A 275 20.25 9.73 -11.42
CA VAL A 275 20.29 10.95 -10.57
C VAL A 275 21.70 11.53 -10.50
N VAL A 276 21.81 12.82 -10.79
CA VAL A 276 23.06 13.60 -10.66
C VAL A 276 22.79 14.81 -9.76
N GLN A 277 23.59 14.97 -8.71
CA GLN A 277 23.62 16.18 -7.91
C GLN A 277 24.62 17.17 -8.52
N ILE A 278 24.21 18.44 -8.62
CA ILE A 278 25.04 19.58 -9.02
C ILE A 278 25.14 20.49 -7.80
N SER A 279 26.35 20.62 -7.26
CA SER A 279 26.62 21.48 -6.10
C SER A 279 26.65 22.96 -6.48
N THR A 280 26.64 23.85 -5.49
CA THR A 280 26.70 25.31 -5.69
C THR A 280 27.97 25.78 -6.40
N ASP A 281 29.05 25.01 -6.36
CA ASP A 281 30.31 25.26 -7.07
C ASP A 281 30.33 24.72 -8.52
N GLY A 282 29.22 24.11 -8.97
CA GLY A 282 29.07 23.51 -10.29
C GLY A 282 29.61 22.08 -10.40
N SER A 283 30.18 21.51 -9.32
CA SER A 283 30.64 20.12 -9.32
C SER A 283 29.47 19.15 -9.48
N ARG A 284 29.68 18.10 -10.27
CA ARG A 284 28.67 17.08 -10.59
C ARG A 284 29.02 15.75 -9.95
N ARG A 285 28.06 15.12 -9.28
CA ARG A 285 28.21 13.81 -8.64
C ARG A 285 27.04 12.91 -8.99
N ASN A 286 27.32 11.68 -9.45
CA ASN A 286 26.28 10.67 -9.60
C ASN A 286 25.85 10.20 -8.21
N ILE A 287 24.54 10.17 -7.99
CA ILE A 287 23.91 9.72 -6.75
C ILE A 287 23.27 8.36 -7.03
N ASP A 288 23.38 7.43 -6.08
CA ASP A 288 22.60 6.19 -6.14
C ASP A 288 21.11 6.59 -6.12
N PRO A 289 20.31 6.27 -7.16
CA PRO A 289 18.91 6.64 -7.19
C PRO A 289 18.11 6.09 -6.00
N ALA A 290 18.54 4.98 -5.39
CA ALA A 290 17.94 4.50 -4.14
C ALA A 290 18.12 5.50 -2.98
N ALA A 291 19.26 6.21 -2.92
CA ALA A 291 19.47 7.27 -1.91
C ALA A 291 18.56 8.48 -2.16
N TYR A 292 18.40 8.85 -3.43
CA TYR A 292 17.50 9.93 -3.83
C TYR A 292 16.03 9.59 -3.52
N LEU A 293 15.58 8.39 -3.88
CA LEU A 293 14.21 7.95 -3.62
C LEU A 293 13.95 7.76 -2.12
N ALA A 294 14.94 7.39 -1.32
CA ALA A 294 14.79 7.36 0.14
C ALA A 294 14.54 8.77 0.73
N ASP A 295 15.23 9.79 0.22
CA ASP A 295 15.02 11.20 0.59
C ASP A 295 13.65 11.71 0.14
N VAL A 296 13.24 11.39 -1.10
CA VAL A 296 11.88 11.68 -1.62
C VAL A 296 10.80 10.99 -0.78
N ALA A 297 11.00 9.72 -0.41
CA ALA A 297 10.06 8.98 0.43
C ALA A 297 9.89 9.60 1.81
N GLN A 298 11.01 9.97 2.45
CA GLN A 298 10.98 10.61 3.75
C GLN A 298 10.26 11.97 3.69
N LYS A 299 10.59 12.80 2.70
CA LYS A 299 10.01 14.15 2.56
C LYS A 299 8.55 14.16 2.10
N GLY A 300 8.17 13.22 1.26
CA GLY A 300 6.79 13.05 0.78
C GLY A 300 5.92 12.18 1.70
N ASN A 301 6.46 11.67 2.81
CA ASN A 301 5.81 10.67 3.66
C ASN A 301 5.26 9.47 2.85
N ILE A 302 6.02 9.03 1.85
CA ILE A 302 5.60 7.99 0.90
C ILE A 302 6.07 6.64 1.43
N ASN A 303 5.12 5.72 1.66
CA ASN A 303 5.41 4.37 2.13
C ASN A 303 5.51 3.38 0.97
N LEU A 304 6.56 3.54 0.15
CA LEU A 304 6.86 2.66 -0.98
C LEU A 304 8.25 2.03 -0.81
N GLN A 305 8.41 0.75 -1.14
CA GLN A 305 9.70 0.05 -1.07
C GLN A 305 10.41 0.02 -2.45
N LEU A 306 11.74 -0.06 -2.47
CA LEU A 306 12.51 -0.18 -3.72
C LEU A 306 13.23 -1.53 -3.73
N MET A 307 12.61 -2.53 -4.33
CA MET A 307 12.98 -3.93 -4.13
C MET A 307 13.95 -4.40 -5.21
N TYR A 308 15.06 -5.02 -4.81
CA TYR A 308 15.98 -5.74 -5.69
C TYR A 308 16.36 -7.06 -5.02
N GLU A 309 16.14 -8.20 -5.70
CA GLU A 309 16.44 -9.53 -5.15
C GLU A 309 15.96 -9.69 -3.70
N GLY A 310 14.68 -9.36 -3.45
CA GLY A 310 14.03 -9.46 -2.14
C GLY A 310 14.48 -8.47 -1.06
N LYS A 311 15.39 -7.53 -1.36
CA LYS A 311 15.88 -6.51 -0.42
C LYS A 311 15.39 -5.12 -0.78
N ASP A 312 15.02 -4.32 0.22
CA ASP A 312 14.72 -2.90 0.03
C ASP A 312 16.03 -2.10 -0.08
N LEU A 313 16.35 -1.61 -1.28
CA LEU A 313 17.55 -0.83 -1.55
C LEU A 313 17.59 0.51 -0.82
N MET A 314 16.44 1.03 -0.36
CA MET A 314 16.35 2.29 0.39
C MET A 314 16.68 2.11 1.88
N GLU A 315 16.64 0.88 2.42
CA GLU A 315 16.89 0.64 3.86
C GLU A 315 18.25 1.14 4.32
N LYS A 316 19.31 0.96 3.52
CA LYS A 316 20.66 1.42 3.86
C LYS A 316 20.79 2.95 3.96
N TYR A 317 19.78 3.69 3.51
CA TYR A 317 19.71 5.15 3.55
C TYR A 317 18.71 5.68 4.59
N LYS A 318 17.89 4.81 5.19
CA LYS A 318 17.05 5.15 6.35
C LYS A 318 17.99 5.25 7.56
N ALA A 319 18.24 6.45 8.05
CA ALA A 319 19.17 6.68 9.15
C ALA A 319 18.81 5.86 10.40
N ALA A 320 19.84 5.31 11.05
CA ALA A 320 19.73 4.49 12.24
C ALA A 320 19.10 5.25 13.42
N ASP A 321 17.85 4.94 13.76
CA ASP A 321 17.40 4.81 15.15
C ASP A 321 16.06 4.05 15.26
N GLY A 322 16.10 2.88 15.92
CA GLY A 322 15.09 2.56 16.93
C GLY A 322 13.71 2.02 16.53
N ALA A 323 13.56 1.22 15.48
CA ALA A 323 12.53 0.17 15.46
C ALA A 323 12.92 -0.90 14.43
N ALA A 324 13.20 -2.12 14.89
CA ALA A 324 13.35 -3.27 14.02
C ALA A 324 12.00 -3.54 13.33
N ILE A 325 11.85 -3.00 12.11
CA ILE A 325 10.92 -3.52 11.12
C ILE A 325 11.62 -4.77 10.57
N ASN A 326 10.89 -5.87 10.47
CA ASN A 326 11.43 -7.17 10.08
C ASN A 326 12.00 -7.10 8.65
N THR A 327 13.33 -6.95 8.51
CA THR A 327 14.05 -6.68 7.26
C THR A 327 14.41 -7.94 6.45
N THR A 328 13.62 -8.99 6.60
CA THR A 328 13.71 -10.17 5.73
C THR A 328 12.29 -10.61 5.41
N LEU A 329 11.75 -10.13 4.30
CA LEU A 329 10.56 -10.74 3.72
C LEU A 329 10.92 -12.18 3.37
N SER A 330 10.15 -13.14 3.86
CA SER A 330 10.26 -14.49 3.35
C SER A 330 9.82 -14.50 1.88
N PRO A 331 10.30 -15.44 1.05
CA PRO A 331 9.84 -15.53 -0.33
C PRO A 331 8.31 -15.65 -0.48
N GLU A 332 7.63 -16.19 0.55
CA GLU A 332 6.17 -16.31 0.61
C GLU A 332 5.49 -14.94 0.80
N GLU A 333 6.04 -14.08 1.68
CA GLU A 333 5.53 -12.72 1.91
C GLU A 333 5.80 -11.80 0.73
N TRP A 334 6.94 -11.98 0.06
CA TRP A 334 7.31 -11.28 -1.16
C TRP A 334 6.36 -11.63 -2.32
N MET A 335 6.05 -12.92 -2.51
CA MET A 335 5.07 -13.39 -3.51
C MET A 335 3.66 -12.92 -3.22
N LYS A 336 3.26 -12.92 -1.95
CA LYS A 336 1.95 -12.43 -1.54
C LYS A 336 1.78 -10.96 -1.92
N LYS A 337 2.80 -10.12 -1.68
CA LYS A 337 2.79 -8.70 -2.06
C LYS A 337 2.75 -8.49 -3.58
N LEU A 338 3.53 -9.27 -4.33
CA LEU A 338 3.61 -9.16 -5.79
C LEU A 338 2.31 -9.59 -6.49
N LEU A 339 1.52 -10.47 -5.86
CA LEU A 339 0.23 -10.92 -6.37
C LEU A 339 -0.97 -10.17 -5.76
N SER A 340 -0.80 -9.48 -4.63
CA SER A 340 -1.83 -8.62 -4.03
C SER A 340 -1.77 -7.17 -4.50
N SER A 341 -0.70 -6.76 -5.21
CA SER A 341 -0.60 -5.41 -5.77
C SER A 341 -1.49 -5.29 -7.02
N GLU A 342 -2.76 -4.92 -6.79
CA GLU A 342 -3.76 -4.55 -7.80
C GLU A 342 -3.40 -3.31 -8.64
N ASP A 343 -2.23 -2.69 -8.44
CA ASP A 343 -1.86 -1.42 -9.10
C ASP A 343 -0.77 -1.60 -10.14
N SER A 344 -1.14 -2.27 -11.23
CA SER A 344 -0.54 -2.07 -12.54
C SER A 344 -1.70 -2.00 -13.52
N GLY A 345 -1.92 -0.81 -14.08
CA GLY A 345 -3.05 -0.44 -14.95
C GLY A 345 -3.17 -1.18 -16.28
N ALA A 346 -2.65 -2.41 -16.39
CA ALA A 346 -3.11 -3.39 -17.34
C ALA A 346 -4.13 -4.29 -16.63
N ARG A 347 -5.42 -3.96 -16.77
CA ARG A 347 -6.50 -4.94 -16.54
C ARG A 347 -6.22 -6.16 -17.42
N LEU A 348 -5.55 -7.18 -16.88
CA LEU A 348 -5.69 -8.55 -17.35
C LEU A 348 -7.14 -8.89 -17.08
N GLY A 349 -7.98 -8.73 -18.10
CA GLY A 349 -9.43 -8.64 -18.03
C GLY A 349 -10.11 -9.88 -17.49
N TYR A 350 -10.08 -10.05 -16.16
CA TYR A 350 -10.86 -11.04 -15.45
C TYR A 350 -11.63 -10.32 -14.35
N GLY A 351 -12.95 -10.31 -14.49
CA GLY A 351 -13.86 -9.80 -13.48
C GLY A 351 -13.66 -10.50 -12.14
N THR A 352 -14.23 -9.91 -11.10
CA THR A 352 -14.26 -10.35 -9.70
C THR A 352 -14.84 -11.77 -9.52
N ASP A 353 -14.11 -12.81 -9.90
CA ASP A 353 -14.49 -14.20 -9.70
C ASP A 353 -13.73 -14.78 -8.49
N PRO A 354 -14.43 -15.13 -7.40
CA PRO A 354 -13.85 -15.74 -6.19
C PRO A 354 -13.02 -17.01 -6.46
N VAL A 355 -13.28 -17.70 -7.58
CA VAL A 355 -12.53 -18.91 -7.98
C VAL A 355 -11.10 -18.56 -8.41
N VAL A 356 -10.92 -17.41 -9.06
CA VAL A 356 -9.61 -16.93 -9.54
C VAL A 356 -8.75 -16.49 -8.35
N GLU A 357 -9.35 -15.82 -7.37
CA GLU A 357 -8.69 -15.42 -6.12
C GLU A 357 -8.20 -16.66 -5.32
N MET A 358 -9.02 -17.71 -5.27
CA MET A 358 -8.66 -18.99 -4.65
C MET A 358 -7.54 -19.71 -5.41
N ALA A 359 -7.55 -19.68 -6.74
CA ALA A 359 -6.50 -20.27 -7.58
C ALA A 359 -5.14 -19.57 -7.36
N ILE A 360 -5.13 -18.23 -7.27
CA ILE A 360 -3.94 -17.44 -6.99
C ILE A 360 -3.41 -17.74 -5.58
N THR A 361 -4.28 -17.79 -4.57
CA THR A 361 -3.88 -18.08 -3.18
C THR A 361 -3.31 -19.50 -3.02
N MET A 362 -3.85 -20.47 -3.77
CA MET A 362 -3.32 -21.82 -3.79
C MET A 362 -1.95 -21.87 -4.50
N PHE A 363 -1.82 -21.17 -5.63
CA PHE A 363 -0.58 -21.05 -6.39
C PHE A 363 0.55 -20.44 -5.55
N THR A 364 0.29 -19.34 -4.84
CA THR A 364 1.27 -18.71 -3.94
C THR A 364 1.76 -19.66 -2.87
N SER A 365 0.83 -20.42 -2.29
CA SER A 365 1.11 -21.33 -1.19
C SER A 365 1.84 -22.61 -1.64
N LEU A 366 1.58 -23.09 -2.86
CA LEU A 366 2.33 -24.18 -3.47
C LEU A 366 3.75 -23.76 -3.85
N MET A 367 3.92 -22.53 -4.34
CA MET A 367 5.24 -22.00 -4.65
C MET A 367 6.07 -21.83 -3.39
N ALA A 368 5.48 -21.25 -2.34
CA ALA A 368 6.06 -21.18 -0.99
C ALA A 368 6.57 -22.54 -0.49
N LEU A 369 5.74 -23.58 -0.62
CA LEU A 369 6.11 -24.93 -0.24
C LEU A 369 7.25 -25.50 -1.12
N ALA A 370 7.20 -25.26 -2.44
CA ALA A 370 8.25 -25.65 -3.39
C ALA A 370 9.60 -24.97 -3.08
N MET A 371 9.57 -23.71 -2.62
CA MET A 371 10.77 -22.92 -2.31
C MET A 371 11.49 -23.37 -1.02
N GLN A 372 10.80 -24.02 -0.09
CA GLN A 372 11.42 -24.55 1.13
C GLN A 372 12.33 -25.77 0.89
N ILE A 373 12.41 -26.27 -0.35
CA ILE A 373 13.05 -27.54 -0.70
C ILE A 373 14.45 -27.36 -1.31
N ASP A 374 14.85 -26.17 -1.76
CA ASP A 374 16.16 -25.95 -2.42
C ASP A 374 16.90 -24.69 -1.92
N ASN A 375 18.22 -24.59 -2.16
CA ASN A 375 19.16 -23.68 -1.47
C ASN A 375 18.96 -22.14 -1.72
N LYS A 376 19.30 -21.31 -0.71
CA LYS A 376 18.80 -19.93 -0.47
C LYS A 376 19.09 -18.80 -1.47
N ASP A 377 20.13 -18.90 -2.30
CA ASP A 377 20.54 -17.76 -3.13
C ASP A 377 19.98 -17.81 -4.57
N GLU A 378 19.71 -18.98 -5.12
CA GLU A 378 19.04 -19.13 -6.43
C GLU A 378 17.51 -18.91 -6.33
N GLN A 379 16.98 -18.89 -5.09
CA GLN A 379 15.55 -18.84 -4.73
C GLN A 379 14.82 -17.57 -5.18
N MET A 380 15.44 -16.40 -5.07
CA MET A 380 14.72 -15.13 -5.29
C MET A 380 14.59 -14.78 -6.77
N LYS A 381 15.51 -15.25 -7.60
CA LYS A 381 15.46 -15.07 -9.05
C LYS A 381 14.38 -15.96 -9.69
N VAL A 382 14.33 -17.23 -9.28
CA VAL A 382 13.31 -18.19 -9.74
C VAL A 382 11.90 -17.78 -9.29
N ALA A 383 11.75 -17.26 -8.08
CA ALA A 383 10.45 -16.74 -7.61
C ALA A 383 9.96 -15.54 -8.42
N THR A 384 10.88 -14.69 -8.89
CA THR A 384 10.56 -13.54 -9.75
C THR A 384 10.18 -13.95 -11.16
N GLU A 385 10.90 -14.90 -11.76
CA GLU A 385 10.56 -15.42 -13.08
C GLU A 385 9.24 -16.23 -13.07
N ALA A 386 8.97 -17.01 -12.00
CA ALA A 386 7.74 -17.79 -11.85
C ALA A 386 6.49 -16.93 -11.64
N ALA A 387 6.61 -15.83 -10.89
CA ALA A 387 5.51 -14.89 -10.67
C ALA A 387 5.14 -14.10 -11.94
N LEU A 388 6.15 -13.77 -12.75
CA LEU A 388 5.96 -13.14 -14.06
C LEU A 388 5.39 -14.14 -15.09
N GLY A 389 5.69 -15.43 -14.95
CA GLY A 389 5.29 -16.49 -15.89
C GLY A 389 4.03 -17.30 -15.55
N LYS A 390 3.38 -17.07 -14.38
CA LYS A 390 2.19 -17.82 -13.90
C LYS A 390 2.34 -19.36 -13.92
N ARG A 391 3.56 -19.88 -13.77
CA ARG A 391 3.88 -21.30 -13.87
C ARG A 391 4.73 -21.75 -12.68
N ILE A 392 4.37 -22.87 -12.04
CA ILE A 392 5.12 -23.52 -10.95
C ILE A 392 5.48 -24.94 -11.35
N ASP A 393 6.76 -25.29 -11.20
CA ASP A 393 7.23 -26.66 -11.29
C ASP A 393 7.12 -27.35 -9.91
N LEU A 394 6.28 -28.38 -9.83
CA LEU A 394 6.04 -29.23 -8.67
C LEU A 394 6.75 -30.58 -8.78
N SER A 395 7.57 -30.82 -9.81
CA SER A 395 8.26 -32.09 -10.03
C SER A 395 9.12 -32.51 -8.84
N ALA A 396 9.74 -31.55 -8.15
CA ALA A 396 10.54 -31.78 -6.94
C ALA A 396 9.72 -32.31 -5.74
N LEU A 397 8.40 -32.16 -5.76
CA LEU A 397 7.48 -32.73 -4.77
C LEU A 397 7.10 -34.18 -5.10
N LEU A 398 7.23 -34.57 -6.36
CA LEU A 398 6.72 -35.83 -6.91
C LEU A 398 7.85 -36.63 -7.58
N PRO A 399 8.71 -37.32 -6.82
CA PRO A 399 9.84 -38.07 -7.37
C PRO A 399 9.44 -39.23 -8.30
N ALA A 400 8.15 -39.61 -8.33
CA ALA A 400 7.60 -40.61 -9.24
C ALA A 400 7.10 -40.02 -10.58
N CYS A 401 7.09 -38.69 -10.73
CA CYS A 401 6.72 -38.00 -11.97
C CYS A 401 7.97 -37.43 -12.66
N LYS A 402 8.00 -37.46 -13.99
CA LYS A 402 9.05 -36.82 -14.79
C LYS A 402 8.88 -35.31 -14.83
N GLU A 403 7.63 -34.86 -14.94
CA GLU A 403 7.27 -33.44 -14.94
C GLU A 403 5.91 -33.29 -14.25
N CYS A 404 5.78 -32.30 -13.37
CA CYS A 404 4.51 -31.88 -12.81
C CYS A 404 4.51 -30.36 -12.69
N VAL A 405 3.64 -29.70 -13.45
CA VAL A 405 3.61 -28.25 -13.58
C VAL A 405 2.20 -27.75 -13.34
N LEU A 406 2.07 -26.75 -12.47
CA LEU A 406 0.82 -26.01 -12.30
C LEU A 406 0.93 -24.67 -13.02
N GLU A 407 0.01 -24.40 -13.94
CA GLU A 407 -0.05 -23.16 -14.71
C GLU A 407 -1.40 -22.47 -14.53
N ILE A 408 -1.40 -21.16 -14.39
CA ILE A 408 -2.64 -20.36 -14.43
C ILE A 408 -2.77 -19.76 -15.82
N GLN A 409 -3.68 -20.32 -16.62
CA GLN A 409 -3.97 -19.80 -17.95
C GLN A 409 -4.75 -18.49 -17.89
N ASP A 410 -4.77 -17.79 -19.03
CA ASP A 410 -5.68 -16.70 -19.31
C ASP A 410 -7.14 -17.13 -19.00
N GLY A 411 -7.72 -16.52 -17.97
CA GLY A 411 -8.97 -16.96 -17.36
C GLY A 411 -8.91 -17.10 -15.85
N GLY A 412 -7.71 -17.15 -15.28
CA GLY A 412 -7.52 -17.55 -13.88
C GLY A 412 -7.79 -19.06 -13.67
N ARG A 413 -7.74 -19.85 -14.75
CA ARG A 413 -8.00 -21.29 -14.73
C ARG A 413 -6.71 -22.03 -14.39
N PRO A 414 -6.66 -22.74 -13.25
CA PRO A 414 -5.48 -23.50 -12.86
C PRO A 414 -5.46 -24.86 -13.56
N ILE A 415 -4.46 -25.08 -14.40
CA ILE A 415 -4.26 -26.35 -15.11
C ILE A 415 -3.03 -27.04 -14.56
N LEU A 416 -3.22 -28.29 -14.14
CA LEU A 416 -2.17 -29.16 -13.70
C LEU A 416 -1.74 -30.07 -14.85
N HIS A 417 -0.51 -29.91 -15.30
CA HIS A 417 0.16 -30.75 -16.29
C HIS A 417 1.04 -31.78 -15.57
N MET A 418 0.90 -33.06 -15.92
CA MET A 418 1.71 -34.14 -15.34
C MET A 418 2.20 -35.12 -16.40
N ASP A 419 3.48 -35.44 -16.36
CA ASP A 419 4.09 -36.57 -17.08
C ASP A 419 4.59 -37.60 -16.06
N ASN A 420 3.96 -38.77 -16.03
CA ASN A 420 4.33 -39.87 -15.15
C ASN A 420 5.28 -40.90 -15.81
N GLY A 421 5.81 -40.58 -16.99
CA GLY A 421 6.69 -41.45 -17.78
C GLY A 421 5.96 -42.48 -18.65
N SER A 422 4.66 -42.67 -18.46
CA SER A 422 3.79 -43.56 -19.27
C SER A 422 2.75 -42.80 -20.11
N GLY A 423 2.56 -41.51 -19.86
CA GLY A 423 1.67 -40.63 -20.61
C GLY A 423 1.64 -39.21 -20.01
N ILE A 424 1.21 -38.24 -20.83
CA ILE A 424 1.02 -36.84 -20.43
C ILE A 424 -0.46 -36.63 -20.11
N PHE A 425 -0.72 -36.04 -18.96
CA PHE A 425 -2.06 -35.73 -18.47
C PHE A 425 -2.17 -34.24 -18.18
N SER A 426 -3.34 -33.65 -18.44
CA SER A 426 -3.63 -32.25 -18.13
C SER A 426 -5.04 -32.16 -17.57
N HIS A 427 -5.20 -31.47 -16.44
CA HIS A 427 -6.48 -31.36 -15.74
C HIS A 427 -6.67 -29.97 -15.18
N GLU A 428 -7.84 -29.39 -15.46
CA GLU A 428 -8.28 -28.15 -14.84
C GLU A 428 -8.77 -28.46 -13.43
N LEU A 429 -8.18 -27.83 -12.42
CA LEU A 429 -8.53 -28.11 -11.03
C LEU A 429 -9.94 -27.61 -10.73
N THR A 430 -10.76 -28.49 -10.17
CA THR A 430 -12.10 -28.16 -9.72
C THR A 430 -12.06 -27.32 -8.44
N ALA A 431 -13.14 -26.58 -8.16
CA ALA A 431 -13.27 -25.81 -6.92
C ALA A 431 -13.10 -26.66 -5.65
N SER A 432 -13.49 -27.94 -5.69
CA SER A 432 -13.29 -28.85 -4.55
C SER A 432 -11.83 -29.27 -4.40
N GLU A 433 -11.09 -29.47 -5.49
CA GLU A 433 -9.66 -29.80 -5.46
C GLU A 433 -8.84 -28.61 -4.98
N MET A 434 -9.17 -27.42 -5.45
CA MET A 434 -8.58 -26.16 -4.99
C MET A 434 -8.81 -25.91 -3.50
N ASN A 435 -10.03 -26.09 -3.01
CA ASN A 435 -10.34 -25.95 -1.58
C ASN A 435 -9.57 -26.94 -0.72
N ARG A 436 -9.42 -28.20 -1.17
CA ARG A 436 -8.65 -29.22 -0.43
C ARG A 436 -7.16 -28.87 -0.36
N LEU A 437 -6.58 -28.39 -1.46
CA LEU A 437 -5.20 -27.93 -1.48
C LEU A 437 -5.01 -26.69 -0.60
N SER A 438 -5.91 -25.71 -0.70
CA SER A 438 -5.89 -24.49 0.12
C SER A 438 -5.99 -24.79 1.63
N LEU A 439 -6.85 -25.73 2.04
CA LEU A 439 -6.99 -26.11 3.45
C LEU A 439 -5.69 -26.72 4.02
N VAL A 440 -5.03 -27.59 3.26
CA VAL A 440 -3.73 -28.19 3.67
C VAL A 440 -2.64 -27.13 3.76
N LEU A 441 -2.64 -26.18 2.82
CA LEU A 441 -1.60 -25.16 2.74
C LEU A 441 -1.76 -24.07 3.81
N SER A 442 -3.01 -23.70 4.13
CA SER A 442 -3.37 -22.69 5.14
C SER A 442 -3.29 -23.17 6.59
N ASP A 443 -3.17 -24.48 6.83
CA ASP A 443 -3.06 -25.03 8.17
C ASP A 443 -1.73 -24.63 8.83
N THR A 444 -1.79 -23.79 9.87
CA THR A 444 -0.61 -23.31 10.60
C THR A 444 -0.08 -24.30 11.63
N GLY A 445 -0.79 -25.40 11.88
CA GLY A 445 -0.44 -26.43 12.86
C GLY A 445 0.44 -27.56 12.33
N THR A 446 0.69 -27.63 11.01
CA THR A 446 1.43 -28.73 10.36
C THR A 446 2.80 -28.29 9.86
N THR A 447 3.79 -29.20 9.93
CA THR A 447 5.14 -28.93 9.44
C THR A 447 5.17 -28.92 7.91
N ALA A 448 6.16 -28.24 7.32
CA ALA A 448 6.37 -28.21 5.87
C ALA A 448 6.41 -29.62 5.24
N GLU A 449 7.06 -30.57 5.92
CA GLU A 449 7.14 -31.96 5.47
C GLU A 449 5.77 -32.67 5.52
N GLN A 450 4.95 -32.40 6.52
CA GLN A 450 3.59 -32.94 6.61
C GLN A 450 2.68 -32.35 5.54
N LYS A 451 2.78 -31.04 5.29
CA LYS A 451 2.08 -30.37 4.18
C LYS A 451 2.48 -30.97 2.84
N ARG A 452 3.78 -31.20 2.62
CA ARG A 452 4.32 -31.88 1.43
C ARG A 452 3.69 -33.25 1.23
N ILE A 453 3.67 -34.11 2.24
CA ILE A 453 3.06 -35.45 2.15
C ILE A 453 1.57 -35.37 1.76
N GLN A 454 0.83 -34.42 2.33
CA GLN A 454 -0.59 -34.25 2.05
C GLN A 454 -0.87 -33.67 0.66
N VAL A 455 -0.09 -32.67 0.22
CA VAL A 455 -0.17 -32.10 -1.14
C VAL A 455 0.12 -33.20 -2.18
N VAL A 456 1.17 -34.00 -1.96
CA VAL A 456 1.52 -35.14 -2.82
C VAL A 456 0.37 -36.15 -2.89
N ALA A 457 -0.27 -36.46 -1.77
CA ALA A 457 -1.41 -37.38 -1.74
C ALA A 457 -2.61 -36.83 -2.53
N ILE A 458 -2.90 -35.53 -2.44
CA ILE A 458 -3.98 -34.89 -3.19
C ILE A 458 -3.66 -34.89 -4.68
N VAL A 459 -2.46 -34.49 -5.09
CA VAL A 459 -2.05 -34.46 -6.50
C VAL A 459 -2.08 -35.86 -7.13
N ASN A 460 -1.58 -36.88 -6.43
CA ASN A 460 -1.67 -38.27 -6.89
C ASN A 460 -3.13 -38.75 -7.00
N SER A 461 -4.01 -38.34 -6.09
CA SER A 461 -5.45 -38.67 -6.17
C SER A 461 -6.11 -38.05 -7.40
N ILE A 462 -5.73 -36.82 -7.76
CA ILE A 462 -6.21 -36.12 -8.97
C ILE A 462 -5.71 -36.86 -10.20
N ALA A 463 -4.42 -37.21 -10.24
CA ALA A 463 -3.80 -37.96 -11.34
C ALA A 463 -4.50 -39.32 -11.58
N LEU A 464 -4.72 -40.10 -10.52
CA LEU A 464 -5.37 -41.40 -10.61
C LEU A 464 -6.83 -41.29 -11.07
N SER A 465 -7.57 -40.31 -10.55
CA SER A 465 -8.97 -40.08 -10.95
C SER A 465 -9.06 -39.68 -12.43
N GLY A 466 -8.14 -38.83 -12.89
CA GLY A 466 -8.04 -38.42 -14.28
C GLY A 466 -7.68 -39.56 -15.24
N GLN A 467 -6.74 -40.43 -14.86
CA GLN A 467 -6.40 -41.62 -15.65
C GLN A 467 -7.55 -42.61 -15.75
N VAL A 468 -8.29 -42.81 -14.66
CA VAL A 468 -9.48 -43.69 -14.67
C VAL A 468 -10.56 -43.10 -15.59
N ALA A 469 -10.77 -41.78 -15.56
CA ALA A 469 -11.71 -41.11 -16.46
C ALA A 469 -11.31 -41.25 -17.95
N GLN A 470 -10.04 -41.02 -18.29
CA GLN A 470 -9.55 -41.20 -19.67
C GLN A 470 -9.60 -42.65 -20.15
N ASN A 471 -9.25 -43.61 -19.30
CA ASN A 471 -9.35 -45.04 -19.64
C ASN A 471 -10.80 -45.49 -19.82
N TYR A 472 -11.73 -44.91 -19.06
CA TYR A 472 -13.16 -45.15 -19.19
C TYR A 472 -13.73 -44.55 -20.48
N GLU A 473 -13.32 -43.33 -20.85
CA GLU A 473 -13.70 -42.69 -22.12
C GLU A 473 -13.15 -43.47 -23.33
N GLN A 474 -11.87 -43.87 -23.31
CA GLN A 474 -11.29 -44.70 -24.38
C GLN A 474 -11.95 -46.09 -24.48
N GLY A 475 -12.35 -46.67 -23.34
CA GLY A 475 -13.10 -47.94 -23.30
C GLY A 475 -14.53 -47.80 -23.85
N MET A 476 -15.19 -46.67 -23.60
CA MET A 476 -16.51 -46.33 -24.15
C MET A 476 -16.44 -46.12 -25.68
N GLU A 477 -15.40 -45.46 -26.18
CA GLU A 477 -15.17 -45.29 -27.63
C GLU A 477 -14.90 -46.62 -28.34
N GLN A 478 -14.15 -47.53 -27.71
CA GLN A 478 -13.94 -48.88 -28.24
C GLN A 478 -15.21 -49.74 -28.23
N HIS A 479 -16.08 -49.57 -27.23
CA HIS A 479 -17.37 -50.27 -27.17
C HIS A 479 -18.40 -49.72 -28.16
N ASN A 480 -18.42 -48.40 -28.39
CA ASN A 480 -19.27 -47.78 -29.42
C ASN A 480 -18.79 -48.12 -30.85
N GLY A 481 -17.47 -48.23 -31.07
CA GLY A 481 -16.92 -48.68 -32.36
C GLY A 481 -17.19 -50.15 -32.70
N GLN A 482 -17.46 -51.01 -31.71
CA GLN A 482 -17.88 -52.40 -31.92
C GLN A 482 -19.41 -52.56 -32.05
N GLY A 483 -20.20 -51.59 -31.60
CA GLY A 483 -21.66 -51.59 -31.72
C GLY A 483 -22.17 -51.32 -33.14
N GLU A 484 -21.40 -50.64 -33.99
CA GLU A 484 -21.79 -50.33 -35.37
C GLU A 484 -21.51 -51.45 -36.40
N ASN A 485 -20.95 -52.59 -35.99
CA ASN A 485 -20.66 -53.71 -36.90
C ASN A 485 -21.53 -54.97 -36.73
N LEU A 486 -22.61 -54.90 -35.94
CA LEU A 486 -23.53 -56.03 -35.74
C LEU A 486 -24.99 -55.66 -36.05
N GLN A 487 -25.30 -55.58 -37.34
CA GLN A 487 -26.45 -56.22 -38.03
C GLN A 487 -26.91 -55.38 -39.24
N ILE A 488 -26.27 -55.61 -40.38
CA ILE A 488 -26.98 -55.72 -41.66
C ILE A 488 -27.21 -57.22 -41.89
N ARG A 489 -28.46 -57.67 -41.76
CA ARG A 489 -29.10 -58.63 -42.66
C ARG A 489 -30.59 -58.75 -42.37
#